data_AF-A0A2S9WYA4-F1
#
_entry.id   AF-A0A2S9WYA4-F1
#
_cell.length_a   1.000
_cell.length_b   1.000
_cell.length_c   1.000
_cell.angle_alpha   90.00
_cell.angle_beta   90.00
_cell.angle_gamma   90.00
#
_symmetry.space_group_name_H-M   'P 1'
#
loop_
_entity.id
_entity.type
_entity.pdbx_description
1 polymer ?
#
loop_
_entity_poly.entity_id
_entity_poly.type
_entity_poly.pdbx_seq_one_letter_code
_entity_poly.pdbx_strand_id
1 'polypeptide(L)'
;MKHQLFIVAFYWPPAGGPGVQRWLKFVKYLPKDQFDITVIIPENPDYASTDNSLMDEIPKEVRIIKVPLNEPSRWIKKLFKGKTNKLQRGFIDKKPSLLERALLWIRGTTSFQMLVFPGLKM
;
A
#
# COMPACT_ATOMS: atom_id res chain seq x y z
N MET A 1 14.45 28.72 -7.79
CA MET A 1 14.28 27.46 -8.57
C MET A 1 13.54 26.47 -7.68
N LYS A 2 12.61 25.69 -8.23
CA LYS A 2 11.88 24.68 -7.45
C LYS A 2 12.62 23.36 -7.41
N HIS A 3 12.57 22.68 -6.26
CA HIS A 3 13.09 21.34 -6.07
C HIS A 3 12.07 20.31 -6.56
N GLN A 4 12.52 19.30 -7.29
CA GLN A 4 11.67 18.19 -7.71
C GLN A 4 11.56 17.17 -6.57
N LEU A 5 10.35 16.82 -6.17
CA LEU A 5 10.09 15.81 -5.14
C LEU A 5 9.25 14.68 -5.70
N PHE A 6 9.79 13.46 -5.66
CA PHE A 6 9.08 12.25 -6.04
C PHE A 6 8.69 11.46 -4.80
N ILE A 7 7.41 11.12 -4.68
CA ILE A 7 6.87 10.34 -3.57
C ILE A 7 6.30 9.04 -4.14
N VAL A 8 6.83 7.91 -3.71
CA VAL A 8 6.31 6.59 -4.10
C VAL A 8 5.41 6.09 -2.97
N ALA A 9 4.11 5.96 -3.25
CA ALA A 9 3.11 5.56 -2.28
C ALA A 9 2.27 4.39 -2.79
N PHE A 10 2.36 3.25 -2.12
CA PHE A 10 1.50 2.09 -2.39
C PHE A 10 0.04 2.32 -1.97
N TYR A 11 -0.18 3.16 -0.95
CA TYR A 11 -1.50 3.52 -0.44
C TYR A 11 -1.69 5.03 -0.57
N TRP A 12 -2.61 5.43 -1.43
CA TRP A 12 -2.93 6.82 -1.76
C TRP A 12 -4.45 6.95 -1.90
N PRO A 13 -5.08 8.13 -1.68
CA PRO A 13 -6.51 8.25 -1.89
C PRO A 13 -6.94 7.73 -3.28
N PRO A 14 -8.03 6.96 -3.36
CA PRO A 14 -9.10 6.82 -2.36
C PRO A 14 -8.84 5.76 -1.26
N ALA A 15 -7.64 5.21 -1.11
CA ALA A 15 -7.33 4.35 0.04
C ALA A 15 -7.61 5.07 1.37
N GLY A 16 -8.25 4.38 2.30
CA GLY A 16 -8.51 4.89 3.65
C GLY A 16 -7.40 4.56 4.64
N GLY A 17 -7.50 5.12 5.84
CA GLY A 17 -6.67 4.78 6.99
C GLY A 17 -5.56 5.78 7.33
N PRO A 18 -4.94 5.64 8.52
CA PRO A 18 -4.04 6.65 9.09
C PRO A 18 -2.73 6.82 8.30
N GLY A 19 -2.27 5.76 7.62
CA GLY A 19 -1.07 5.82 6.79
C GLY A 19 -1.24 6.72 5.56
N VAL A 20 -2.42 6.67 4.93
CA VAL A 20 -2.75 7.49 3.75
C VAL A 20 -2.87 8.96 4.14
N GLN A 21 -3.54 9.23 5.26
CA GLN A 21 -3.72 10.59 5.76
C GLN A 21 -2.37 11.27 6.06
N ARG A 22 -1.39 10.55 6.61
CA ARG A 22 -0.06 11.12 6.89
C ARG A 22 0.62 11.64 5.63
N TRP A 23 0.66 10.82 4.58
CA TRP A 23 1.26 11.21 3.30
C TRP A 23 0.48 12.32 2.61
N LEU A 24 -0.85 12.26 2.68
CA LEU A 24 -1.71 13.31 2.12
C LEU A 24 -1.49 14.67 2.80
N LYS A 25 -1.44 14.72 4.14
CA LYS A 25 -1.16 15.96 4.87
C LYS A 25 0.27 16.44 4.61
N PHE A 26 1.25 15.54 4.54
CA PHE A 26 2.63 15.91 4.21
C PHE A 26 2.71 16.64 2.87
N VAL A 27 2.06 16.11 1.84
CA VAL A 27 1.99 16.75 0.51
C VAL A 27 1.18 18.04 0.55
N LYS A 28 0.06 18.08 1.29
CA LYS A 28 -0.82 19.25 1.40
C LYS A 28 -0.14 20.47 2.02
N TYR A 29 0.73 20.26 3.01
CA TYR A 29 1.39 21.34 3.75
C TYR A 29 2.81 21.64 3.27
N LEU A 30 3.31 20.94 2.26
CA LEU A 30 4.63 21.21 1.69
C LEU A 30 4.64 22.60 1.00
N PRO A 31 5.73 23.40 1.10
CA PRO A 31 5.80 24.70 0.43
C PRO A 31 5.73 24.56 -1.10
N LYS A 32 4.58 24.90 -1.68
CA LYS A 32 4.28 24.73 -3.12
C LYS A 32 5.10 25.66 -4.03
N ASP A 33 5.62 26.73 -3.46
CA ASP A 33 6.51 27.70 -4.09
C ASP A 33 7.95 27.17 -4.21
N GLN A 34 8.34 26.21 -3.36
CA GLN A 34 9.68 25.64 -3.33
C GLN A 34 9.77 24.25 -3.97
N PHE A 35 8.67 23.50 -4.02
CA PHE A 35 8.66 22.12 -4.51
C PHE A 35 7.65 21.89 -5.64
N ASP A 36 8.08 21.10 -6.62
CA ASP A 36 7.20 20.46 -7.60
C ASP A 36 7.04 18.98 -7.24
N ILE A 37 5.85 18.61 -6.77
CA ILE A 37 5.58 17.30 -6.17
C ILE A 37 4.97 16.37 -7.21
N THR A 38 5.56 15.19 -7.36
CA THR A 38 5.03 14.11 -8.18
C THR A 38 4.85 12.86 -7.33
N VAL A 39 3.62 12.36 -7.24
CA VAL A 39 3.27 11.16 -6.49
C VAL A 39 3.09 10.00 -7.47
N ILE A 40 3.82 8.92 -7.23
CA ILE A 40 3.81 7.71 -8.03
C ILE A 40 2.99 6.68 -7.25
N ILE A 41 1.90 6.21 -7.85
CA ILE A 41 0.94 5.29 -7.23
C ILE A 41 0.72 4.07 -8.13
N PRO A 42 0.35 2.91 -7.57
CA PRO A 42 -0.10 1.77 -8.37
C PRO A 42 -1.40 2.10 -9.11
N GLU A 43 -1.53 1.63 -10.34
CA GLU A 43 -2.74 1.80 -11.17
C GLU A 43 -3.90 0.92 -10.69
N ASN A 44 -3.60 -0.32 -10.27
CA ASN A 44 -4.60 -1.31 -9.86
C ASN A 44 -4.37 -1.81 -8.41
N PRO A 45 -4.44 -0.95 -7.39
CA PRO A 45 -4.20 -1.33 -6.02
C PRO A 45 -5.31 -2.19 -5.41
N ASP A 46 -4.96 -3.00 -4.42
CA ASP A 46 -5.89 -3.79 -3.59
C ASP A 46 -6.02 -3.12 -2.21
N TYR A 47 -6.93 -2.14 -2.11
CA TYR A 47 -7.14 -1.39 -0.88
C TYR A 47 -8.01 -2.15 0.12
N ALA A 48 -7.57 -2.24 1.37
CA ALA A 48 -8.34 -2.86 2.46
C ALA A 48 -9.57 -2.02 2.87
N SER A 49 -9.46 -0.70 2.77
CA SER A 49 -10.54 0.25 3.01
C SER A 49 -10.41 1.43 2.05
N THR A 50 -11.54 2.02 1.66
CA THR A 50 -11.62 3.15 0.74
C THR A 50 -12.40 4.30 1.36
N ASP A 51 -11.89 5.52 1.23
CA ASP A 51 -12.51 6.77 1.64
C ASP A 51 -12.35 7.79 0.51
N ASN A 52 -13.43 8.00 -0.24
CA ASN A 52 -13.43 8.90 -1.39
C ASN A 52 -13.34 10.38 -0.96
N SER A 53 -13.68 10.73 0.28
CA SER A 53 -13.59 12.12 0.76
C SER A 53 -12.15 12.65 0.77
N LEU A 54 -11.17 11.74 0.91
CA LEU A 54 -9.75 12.08 0.88
C LEU A 54 -9.26 12.51 -0.52
N MET A 55 -10.02 12.25 -1.58
CA MET A 55 -9.69 12.72 -2.92
C MET A 55 -9.75 14.24 -3.03
N ASP A 56 -10.70 14.87 -2.32
CA ASP A 56 -10.89 16.33 -2.32
C ASP A 56 -9.77 17.06 -1.56
N GLU A 57 -9.02 16.33 -0.75
CA GLU A 57 -7.88 16.85 0.01
C GLU A 57 -6.57 16.89 -0.80
N ILE A 58 -6.53 16.27 -1.99
CA ILE A 58 -5.36 16.27 -2.85
C ILE A 58 -5.17 17.67 -3.46
N PRO A 59 -4.02 18.34 -3.22
CA PRO A 59 -3.74 19.62 -3.85
C PRO A 59 -3.64 19.51 -5.37
N LYS A 60 -4.22 20.46 -6.11
CA LYS A 60 -4.25 20.46 -7.58
C LYS A 60 -2.88 20.56 -8.24
N GLU A 61 -1.90 21.08 -7.50
CA GLU A 61 -0.53 21.28 -7.96
C GLU A 61 0.28 19.97 -7.96
N VAL A 62 -0.23 18.92 -7.30
CA VAL A 62 0.44 17.62 -7.21
C VAL A 62 0.19 16.83 -8.47
N ARG A 63 1.25 16.40 -9.13
CA ARG A 63 1.16 15.48 -10.27
C ARG A 63 1.05 14.05 -9.78
N ILE A 64 0.13 13.28 -10.35
CA ILE A 64 -0.03 11.85 -10.02
C ILE A 64 0.36 11.02 -11.23
N ILE A 65 1.28 10.09 -11.03
CA ILE A 65 1.68 9.09 -12.04
C ILE A 65 1.19 7.73 -11.56
N LYS A 66 0.41 7.05 -12.40
CA LYS A 66 -0.05 5.68 -12.14
C LYS A 66 0.89 4.69 -12.83
N VAL A 67 1.31 3.67 -12.11
CA VAL A 67 2.20 2.61 -12.62
C VAL A 67 1.51 1.25 -12.46
N PRO A 68 1.45 0.41 -13.52
CA PRO A 68 0.86 -0.92 -13.40
C PRO A 68 1.67 -1.77 -12.43
N LEU A 69 0.99 -2.33 -11.42
CA LEU A 69 1.59 -3.19 -10.41
C LEU A 69 1.14 -4.63 -10.63
N ASN A 70 2.07 -5.50 -11.03
CA ASN A 70 1.83 -6.94 -11.16
C ASN A 70 2.14 -7.64 -9.83
N GLU A 71 1.17 -7.74 -8.93
CA GLU A 71 1.34 -8.50 -7.69
C GLU A 71 0.90 -9.97 -7.83
N PRO A 72 1.80 -10.95 -7.61
CA PRO A 72 1.44 -12.36 -7.52
C PRO A 72 0.43 -12.66 -6.41
N SER A 73 0.43 -11.85 -5.34
CA SER A 73 -0.46 -11.96 -4.18
C SER A 73 -1.95 -11.88 -4.56
N ARG A 74 -2.29 -11.07 -5.57
CA ARG A 74 -3.66 -10.84 -6.04
C ARG A 74 -4.24 -12.07 -6.71
N TRP A 75 -3.41 -12.82 -7.44
CA TRP A 75 -3.77 -14.10 -8.04
C TRP A 75 -4.10 -15.13 -6.95
N ILE A 76 -3.27 -15.20 -5.91
CA ILE A 76 -3.46 -16.10 -4.77
C ILE A 76 -4.76 -15.76 -4.02
N LYS A 77 -5.03 -14.48 -3.72
CA LYS A 77 -6.29 -14.07 -3.08
C LYS A 77 -7.52 -14.40 -3.92
N LYS A 78 -7.46 -14.23 -5.25
CA LYS A 78 -8.58 -14.55 -6.16
C LYS A 78 -8.85 -16.06 -6.22
N LEU A 79 -7.80 -16.88 -6.14
CA LEU A 79 -7.89 -18.35 -6.10
C LEU A 79 -8.39 -18.89 -4.75
N PHE A 80 -8.05 -18.23 -3.64
CA PHE A 80 -8.37 -18.66 -2.26
C PHE A 80 -9.43 -17.78 -1.55
N LYS A 81 -10.43 -17.29 -2.29
CA LYS A 81 -11.50 -16.37 -1.81
C LYS A 81 -12.29 -16.82 -0.57
N GLY A 82 -12.31 -18.12 -0.23
CA GLY A 82 -13.17 -18.66 0.83
C GLY A 82 -12.57 -18.76 2.24
N LYS A 83 -11.24 -18.79 2.41
CA LYS A 83 -10.59 -19.08 3.72
C LYS A 83 -9.80 -17.92 4.34
N THR A 84 -9.61 -16.82 3.62
CA THR A 84 -8.75 -15.70 4.03
C THR A 84 -9.46 -14.63 4.87
N ASN A 85 -10.79 -14.67 4.97
CA ASN A 85 -11.60 -13.64 5.64
C ASN A 85 -11.61 -13.76 7.20
N LYS A 86 -11.16 -14.90 7.75
CA LYS A 86 -10.94 -15.07 9.21
C LYS A 86 -9.55 -14.63 9.65
N LEU A 87 -8.53 -14.82 8.81
CA LEU A 87 -7.12 -14.50 9.13
C LEU A 87 -6.78 -13.00 9.07
N GLN A 88 -7.57 -12.20 8.35
CA GLN A 88 -7.40 -10.75 8.26
C GLN A 88 -7.86 -10.00 9.52
N ARG A 89 -8.76 -10.57 10.32
CA ARG A 89 -9.33 -9.92 11.52
C ARG A 89 -8.50 -10.10 12.80
N GLY A 90 -7.31 -10.72 12.73
CA GLY A 90 -6.41 -10.86 13.89
C GLY A 90 -6.89 -11.84 14.96
N PHE A 91 -7.99 -12.57 14.74
CA PHE A 91 -8.43 -13.65 15.63
C PHE A 91 -7.57 -14.89 15.36
N ILE A 92 -6.61 -15.13 16.24
CA ILE A 92 -5.86 -16.39 16.32
C ILE A 92 -6.65 -17.30 17.24
N ASP A 93 -7.33 -18.31 16.68
CA ASP A 93 -7.91 -19.38 17.47
C ASP A 93 -6.79 -20.13 18.22
N LYS A 94 -6.99 -20.42 19.52
CA LYS A 94 -5.97 -20.98 20.42
C LYS A 94 -5.40 -22.36 19.99
N LYS A 95 -6.01 -23.03 19.00
CA LYS A 95 -5.54 -24.30 18.43
C LYS A 95 -5.60 -24.25 16.89
N PRO A 96 -4.61 -23.66 16.21
CA PRO A 96 -4.57 -23.66 14.76
C PRO A 96 -4.33 -25.07 14.22
N SER A 97 -5.12 -25.46 13.21
CA SER A 97 -4.93 -26.69 12.44
C SER A 97 -3.57 -26.70 11.71
N LEU A 98 -3.08 -27.86 11.27
CA LEU A 98 -1.78 -27.98 10.58
C LEU A 98 -1.67 -27.07 9.35
N LEU A 99 -2.78 -26.86 8.63
CA LEU A 99 -2.85 -25.96 7.48
C LEU A 99 -2.78 -24.48 7.90
N GLU A 100 -3.40 -24.11 9.02
CA GLU A 100 -3.32 -22.75 9.57
C GLU A 100 -1.90 -22.46 10.09
N ARG A 101 -1.22 -23.44 10.71
CA ARG A 101 0.20 -23.34 11.05
C ARG A 101 1.08 -23.09 9.82
N ALA A 102 0.86 -23.83 8.73
CA ALA A 102 1.61 -23.63 7.48
C ALA A 102 1.35 -22.24 6.86
N LEU A 103 0.09 -21.79 6.84
CA LEU A 103 -0.29 -20.46 6.36
C LEU A 103 0.27 -19.33 7.24
N LEU A 104 0.30 -19.51 8.56
CA LEU A 104 0.95 -18.58 9.50
C LEU A 104 2.46 -18.51 9.28
N TRP A 105 3.10 -19.65 8.98
CA TRP A 105 4.52 -19.70 8.66
C TRP A 105 4.83 -18.96 7.36
N ILE A 106 4.06 -19.20 6.29
CA ILE A 106 4.19 -18.49 5.01
C ILE A 106 3.96 -16.98 5.18
N ARG A 107 2.97 -16.58 5.99
CA ARG A 107 2.75 -15.16 6.33
C ARG A 107 3.95 -14.56 7.06
N GLY A 108 4.53 -15.27 8.03
CA GLY A 108 5.73 -14.86 8.76
C GLY A 108 6.96 -14.74 7.87
N THR A 109 7.16 -15.70 6.97
CA THR A 109 8.25 -15.69 5.99
C THR A 109 8.07 -14.57 4.96
N THR A 110 6.85 -14.26 4.53
CA THR A 110 6.60 -13.16 3.57
C THR A 110 6.85 -11.79 4.20
N SER A 111 6.53 -11.61 5.48
CA SER A 111 6.92 -10.41 6.25
C SER A 111 8.45 -10.28 6.37
N PHE A 112 9.19 -11.39 6.34
CA PHE A 112 10.66 -11.40 6.35
C PHE A 112 11.26 -11.22 4.93
N GLN A 113 10.59 -11.73 3.90
CA GLN A 113 11.02 -11.63 2.50
C GLN A 113 10.87 -10.21 1.94
N MET A 114 9.98 -9.38 2.49
CA MET A 114 9.86 -7.97 2.10
C MET A 114 11.08 -7.11 2.48
N LEU A 115 11.99 -7.61 3.34
CA LEU A 115 13.22 -6.93 3.73
C LEU A 115 14.43 -7.23 2.84
N VAL A 116 14.32 -8.14 1.87
CA VAL A 116 15.42 -8.46 0.96
C VAL A 116 14.94 -8.37 -0.48
N PHE A 117 15.11 -7.20 -1.09
CA PHE A 117 15.19 -7.09 -2.54
C PHE A 117 16.62 -7.49 -2.96
N PRO A 118 16.84 -8.63 -3.62
CA PRO A 118 18.11 -8.91 -4.25
C PRO A 118 18.16 -8.12 -5.56
N GLY A 119 18.97 -7.06 -5.62
CA GLY A 119 19.31 -6.45 -6.92
C GLY A 119 19.33 -4.94 -7.03
N LEU A 120 19.48 -4.17 -5.95
CA LEU A 120 19.92 -2.78 -6.09
C LEU A 120 21.46 -2.75 -6.16
N LYS A 121 22.01 -2.91 -7.38
CA LYS A 121 23.36 -2.44 -7.67
C LYS A 121 23.30 -0.91 -7.73
N MET A 122 23.99 -0.25 -6.82
CA MET A 122 24.55 1.09 -7.03
C MET A 122 25.91 0.95 -7.70
#